data_AF-A0A820S139-F1
#
_entry.id   AF-A0A820S139-F1
#
_cell.length_a   1.000
_cell.length_b   1.000
_cell.length_c   1.000
_cell.angle_alpha   90.00
_cell.angle_beta   90.00
_cell.angle_gamma   90.00
#
_symmetry.space_group_name_H-M   'P 1'
#
loop_
_entity.id
_entity.type
_entity.pdbx_description
1 polymer ?
#
loop_
_entity_poly.entity_id
_entity_poly.type
_entity_poly.pdbx_seq_one_letter_code
_entity_poly.pdbx_strand_id
1 'polypeptide(L)' 'MRTALSIQPKSIYDELYSLFGGQAPTYNTVTRWSKCFCEVQEEIEDQPQPGRPIVETTPGLCG' A
#
# COMPACT_ATOMS: atom_id res chain seq x y z
N MET A 1 -14.59 -13.60 -10.41
CA MET A 1 -13.41 -13.03 -9.72
C MET A 1 -12.18 -13.29 -10.55
N ARG A 2 -11.36 -12.27 -10.86
CA ARG A 2 -10.13 -12.38 -11.65
C ARG A 2 -8.90 -12.77 -10.79
N THR A 3 -9.13 -13.44 -9.66
CA THR A 3 -8.08 -13.74 -8.67
C THR A 3 -7.27 -14.99 -9.01
N ALA A 4 -7.62 -15.73 -10.07
CA ALA A 4 -6.94 -16.98 -10.47
C ALA A 4 -6.07 -16.87 -11.73
N LEU A 5 -6.01 -15.70 -12.37
CA LEU A 5 -5.18 -15.50 -13.55
C LEU A 5 -3.87 -14.87 -13.10
N SER A 6 -2.75 -15.44 -13.53
CA SER A 6 -1.41 -14.83 -13.44
C SER A 6 -1.39 -13.54 -14.27
N ILE A 7 -2.07 -12.51 -13.78
CA ILE A 7 -2.16 -11.22 -14.45
C ILE A 7 -0.79 -10.59 -14.31
N GLN A 8 -0.14 -10.36 -15.44
CA GLN A 8 1.16 -9.72 -15.44
C GLN A 8 1.03 -8.29 -14.90
N PRO A 9 1.91 -7.85 -13.97
CA PRO A 9 1.88 -6.50 -13.40
C PRO A 9 1.84 -5.40 -14.47
N LYS A 10 2.46 -5.65 -15.63
CA LYS A 10 2.43 -4.75 -16.78
C LYS A 10 1.03 -4.51 -17.32
N SER A 11 0.22 -5.56 -17.46
CA SER A 11 -1.16 -5.41 -17.95
C SER A 11 -2.01 -4.58 -16.99
N ILE A 12 -1.79 -4.73 -15.67
CA ILE A 12 -2.50 -3.96 -14.64
C ILE A 12 -2.07 -2.50 -14.70
N TYR A 13 -0.76 -2.24 -14.82
CA TYR A 13 -0.24 -0.89 -14.93
C TYR A 13 -0.74 -0.18 -16.19
N ASP A 14 -0.73 -0.85 -17.35
CA ASP A 14 -1.20 -0.28 -18.60
C ASP A 14 -2.71 0.05 -18.53
N GLU A 15 -3.52 -0.79 -17.87
CA GLU A 15 -4.94 -0.54 -17.62
C GLU A 15 -5.15 0.66 -16.67
N LEU A 16 -4.43 0.70 -15.55
CA LEU A 16 -4.48 1.81 -14.60
C LEU A 16 -4.00 3.13 -15.23
N TYR A 17 -2.94 3.09 -16.05
CA TYR A 17 -2.43 4.26 -16.74
C TYR A 17 -3.38 4.72 -17.85
N SER A 18 -4.05 3.80 -18.54
CA SER A 18 -5.08 4.15 -19.52
C SER A 18 -6.29 4.84 -18.88
N LEU A 19 -6.62 4.54 -17.63
CA LEU A 19 -7.78 5.11 -16.94
C LEU A 19 -7.46 6.38 -16.16
N PHE A 20 -6.31 6.42 -15.48
CA PHE A 20 -5.93 7.49 -14.55
C PHE A 20 -4.76 8.35 -15.05
N GLY A 21 -4.11 7.97 -16.15
CA GLY A 21 -2.99 8.70 -16.73
C GLY A 21 -1.88 8.94 -15.72
N GLY A 22 -1.47 10.21 -15.56
CA GLY A 22 -0.43 10.61 -14.61
C GLY A 22 -0.79 10.48 -13.13
N GLN A 23 -2.05 10.22 -12.79
CA GLN A 23 -2.48 9.92 -11.41
C GLN A 23 -2.44 8.42 -11.09
N ALA A 24 -2.12 7.57 -12.07
CA ALA A 24 -2.00 6.15 -11.84
C ALA A 24 -0.85 5.83 -10.86
N PRO A 25 -1.02 4.79 -10.01
CA PRO A 25 0.08 4.26 -9.22
C PRO A 25 1.27 3.87 -10.11
N THR A 26 2.48 4.05 -9.61
CA THR A 26 3.68 3.70 -10.38
C THR A 26 3.75 2.20 -10.66
N TYR A 27 4.44 1.82 -11.74
CA TYR A 27 4.64 0.41 -12.09
C TYR A 27 5.27 -0.41 -10.93
N ASN A 28 6.15 0.22 -10.14
CA ASN A 28 6.77 -0.42 -8.98
C ASN A 28 5.73 -0.70 -7.87
N THR A 29 4.86 0.26 -7.60
CA THR A 29 3.71 0.09 -6.67
C THR A 29 2.81 -1.05 -7.12
N VAL A 30 2.44 -1.10 -8.40
CA VAL A 30 1.60 -2.16 -8.98
C VAL A 30 2.27 -3.53 -8.87
N THR A 31 3.59 -3.60 -9.10
CA THR A 31 4.35 -4.86 -8.97
C THR A 31 4.39 -5.35 -7.53
N ARG A 32 4.55 -4.45 -6.55
CA ARG A 32 4.52 -4.80 -5.13
C ARG A 32 3.15 -5.33 -4.72
N TRP A 33 2.08 -4.63 -5.09
CA TRP A 33 0.71 -5.08 -4.85
C TRP A 33 0.42 -6.43 -5.49
N SER A 34 0.84 -6.64 -6.74
CA SER A 34 0.67 -7.92 -7.42
C SER A 34 1.33 -9.10 -6.67
N LYS A 35 2.43 -8.87 -5.95
CA LYS A 35 3.05 -9.90 -5.10
C LYS A 35 2.26 -10.12 -3.81
N CYS A 36 1.87 -9.04 -3.12
CA CYS A 36 1.06 -9.12 -1.89
C CYS A 36 -0.26 -9.87 -2.09
N PHE A 37 -0.96 -9.59 -3.20
CA PHE A 37 -2.22 -10.28 -3.52
C PHE A 37 -2.04 -11.76 -3.88
N CYS A 38 -0.88 -12.17 -4.42
CA CYS A 38 -0.58 -13.59 -4.66
C CYS A 38 -0.25 -14.35 -3.36
N GLU A 39 0.28 -13.66 -2.35
CA GLU A 39 0.70 -14.25 -1.07
C GLU A 39 -0.42 -14.27 0.00
N VAL A 40 -1.70 -14.08 -0.41
CA VAL A 40 -2.88 -14.07 0.50
C VAL A 40 -2.84 -12.92 1.51
N GLN A 41 -2.25 -11.79 1.13
CA GLN A 41 -2.48 -10.53 1.82
C GLN A 41 -3.65 -9.82 1.12
N GLU A 42 -4.87 -10.24 1.43
CA GLU A 42 -6.12 -9.61 0.95
C GLU A 42 -6.45 -8.32 1.75
N GLU A 43 -5.62 -7.96 2.71
CA GLU A 43 -5.75 -6.73 3.48
C GLU A 43 -5.45 -5.52 2.59
N ILE A 44 -6.47 -4.68 2.42
CA ILE A 44 -6.38 -3.45 1.62
C ILE A 44 -5.75 -2.31 2.45
N GLU A 45 -5.78 -2.44 3.77
CA GLU A 45 -5.33 -1.42 4.71
C GLU A 45 -3.80 -1.41 4.84
N ASP A 46 -3.23 -0.21 4.92
CA ASP A 46 -1.81 -0.05 5.15
C ASP A 46 -1.43 -0.56 6.55
N GLN A 47 -0.24 -1.16 6.66
CA GLN A 47 0.30 -1.56 7.95
C GLN A 47 0.45 -0.33 8.87
N PRO A 48 0.24 -0.47 10.19
CA PRO A 48 0.33 0.63 11.13
C PRO A 48 1.67 1.33 10.98
N GLN A 49 1.64 2.61 10.58
CA GLN A 49 2.85 3.41 10.46
C GLN A 49 3.35 3.74 11.86
N PRO A 50 4.65 3.52 12.15
CA PRO A 50 5.22 3.96 13.41
C PRO A 50 5.07 5.48 13.51
N GLY A 51 4.21 5.92 14.44
CA GLY A 51 4.00 7.33 14.70
C GLY A 51 5.24 8.00 15.28
N ARG A 52 5.23 9.34 15.34
CA ARG A 52 6.22 10.08 16.11
C ARG A 52 6.12 9.62 17.58
N PRO A 53 7.24 9.31 18.27
CA PRO A 53 7.21 9.02 19.70
C PRO A 53 6.56 10.22 20.40
N ILE A 54 5.39 10.00 21.00
CA ILE A 54 4.77 10.98 21.87
C ILE A 54 5.54 10.84 23.19
N VAL A 55 6.53 11.71 23.41
CA VAL A 55 7.11 11.86 24.75
C VAL A 55 5.99 12.40 25.62
N GLU A 56 5.40 11.56 26.46
CA GLU A 56 4.53 12.02 27.53
C GLU A 56 5.38 12.94 28.42
N THR A 57 5.16 14.25 28.32
CA THR A 57 5.68 15.18 29.32
C THR A 57 4.95 14.88 30.61
N THR A 58 5.55 14.04 31.47
CA THR A 58 5.14 13.92 32.87
C THR A 58 5.16 15.34 33.45
N PRO A 59 4.03 15.91 33.91
CA PRO A 59 4.07 17.20 34.59
C PRO A 59 4.94 17.00 35.82
N GLY A 60 6.11 17.64 35.82
CA GLY A 60 6.99 17.64 36.98
C GLY A 60 6.19 18.07 38.19
N LEU A 61 6.18 17.23 39.23
CA LEU A 61 5.76 17.59 40.57
C LEU A 61 6.59 18.81 40.99
N CYS A 62 6.02 20.01 40.88
CA CYS A 62 6.54 21.16 41.60
C CYS A 62 6.02 21.04 43.04
N GLY A 63 6.96 20.85 43.96
CA GLY A 63 6.74 20.91 45.41
C GLY A 63 6.64 22.32 45.96
#